data_AF-C3L4A3-F1
#
_entry.id   AF-C3L4A3-F1
#
_cell.length_a   1.000
_cell.length_b   1.000
_cell.length_c   1.000
_cell.angle_alpha   90.00
_cell.angle_beta   90.00
_cell.angle_gamma   90.00
#
_symmetry.space_group_name_H-M   'P 1'
#
loop_
_entity.id
_entity.type
_entity.pdbx_description
1 polymer ?
#
loop_
_entity_poly.entity_id
_entity_poly.type
_entity_poly.pdbx_seq_one_letter_code
_entity_poly.pdbx_strand_id
1 'polypeptide(L)'
;MFKESKVHISQHSQVIVDTGYQGLKRLHDKSLMPKKRSKKHSLAKADKRSNQQLASQRVLSEHIIGMLKRFKILAERYRNRRKRFGLRFNLIAGIYNYELLC
;
A
#
# COMPACT_ATOMS: atom_id res chain seq x y z
N MET A 1 8.45 -5.60 9.04
CA MET A 1 7.94 -5.73 7.65
C MET A 1 8.46 -4.67 6.67
N PHE A 2 8.03 -3.40 6.66
CA PHE A 2 8.61 -2.39 5.73
C PHE A 2 10.01 -1.93 6.13
N LYS A 3 10.22 -1.61 7.42
CA LYS A 3 11.54 -1.24 7.95
C LYS A 3 12.62 -2.31 7.75
N GLU A 4 12.20 -3.57 7.62
CA GLU A 4 13.06 -4.74 7.47
C GLU A 4 13.21 -5.19 6.02
N SER A 5 12.33 -4.75 5.11
CA SER A 5 12.29 -5.25 3.74
C SER A 5 13.41 -4.70 2.85
N LYS A 6 14.13 -3.65 3.30
CA LYS A 6 15.16 -2.93 2.54
C LYS A 6 14.67 -2.45 1.15
N VAL A 7 13.36 -2.33 0.97
CA VAL A 7 12.76 -1.87 -0.28
C VAL A 7 13.09 -0.39 -0.45
N HIS A 8 13.84 -0.07 -1.49
CA HIS A 8 14.17 1.32 -1.82
C HIS A 8 13.01 1.94 -2.60
N ILE A 9 12.47 3.04 -2.07
CA ILE A 9 11.52 3.89 -2.78
C ILE A 9 12.31 5.04 -3.38
N SER A 10 12.09 5.36 -4.64
CA SER A 10 12.71 6.54 -5.27
C SER A 10 12.22 7.81 -4.59
N GLN A 11 13.15 8.73 -4.26
CA GLN A 11 12.83 10.04 -3.68
C GLN A 11 11.89 10.88 -4.56
N HIS A 12 11.85 10.58 -5.86
CA HIS A 12 10.99 11.28 -6.81
C HIS A 12 9.55 10.79 -6.80
N SER A 13 9.32 9.53 -6.42
CA SER A 13 8.00 8.89 -6.43
C SER A 13 7.15 9.34 -5.25
N GLN A 14 5.88 9.63 -5.49
CA GLN A 14 4.93 9.88 -4.42
C GLN A 14 4.40 8.55 -3.87
N VAL A 15 4.24 8.45 -2.54
CA VAL A 15 3.74 7.23 -1.90
C VAL A 15 2.52 7.57 -1.08
N ILE A 16 1.40 6.89 -1.34
CA ILE A 16 0.19 7.01 -0.54
C ILE A 16 0.19 5.85 0.45
N VAL A 17 0.21 6.15 1.75
CA VAL A 17 0.31 5.11 2.79
C VAL A 17 -0.79 5.21 3.84
N ASP A 18 -1.15 4.05 4.38
CA ASP A 18 -2.08 3.97 5.51
C ASP A 18 -1.51 4.58 6.78
N THR A 19 -2.41 4.93 7.69
CA THR A 19 -2.03 5.51 9.00
C THR A 19 -1.17 4.57 9.84
N GLY A 20 -1.11 3.27 9.53
CA GLY A 20 -0.18 2.33 10.18
C GLY A 20 1.29 2.60 9.84
N TYR A 21 1.57 3.33 8.77
CA TYR A 21 2.91 3.67 8.29
C TYR A 21 3.36 5.07 8.72
N GLN A 22 2.91 5.58 9.88
CA GLN A 22 3.29 6.91 10.40
C GLN A 22 4.79 7.19 10.39
N GLY A 23 5.63 6.17 10.60
CA GLY A 23 7.09 6.30 10.57
C GLY A 23 7.68 6.50 9.17
N LEU A 24 6.93 6.25 8.10
CA LEU A 24 7.41 6.35 6.70
C LEU A 24 7.71 7.79 6.29
N LYS A 25 6.96 8.75 6.83
CA LYS A 25 7.18 10.18 6.55
C LYS A 25 8.58 10.67 6.94
N ARG A 26 9.24 9.99 7.89
CA ARG A 26 10.64 10.29 8.28
C ARG A 26 11.66 9.72 7.30
N LEU A 27 11.28 8.73 6.49
CA LEU A 27 12.15 8.02 5.56
C LEU A 27 11.97 8.51 4.12
N HIS A 28 10.81 9.08 3.81
CA HIS A 28 10.44 9.52 2.46
C HIS A 28 9.53 10.74 2.52
N ASP A 29 10.01 11.88 2.03
CA ASP A 29 9.32 13.18 2.17
C ASP A 29 8.03 13.25 1.37
N LYS A 30 7.97 12.59 0.21
CA LYS A 30 6.77 12.56 -0.66
C LYS A 30 5.74 11.51 -0.22
N SER A 31 5.66 11.24 1.08
CA SER A 31 4.68 10.32 1.67
C SER A 31 3.38 11.03 2.03
N LEU A 32 2.31 10.73 1.29
CA LEU A 32 0.96 11.19 1.56
C LEU A 32 0.25 10.26 2.55
N MET A 33 -0.22 10.84 3.65
CA MET A 33 -0.99 10.14 4.68
C MET A 33 -2.27 10.88 5.00
N PRO A 34 -3.36 10.16 5.29
CA PRO A 34 -4.61 10.79 5.66
C PRO A 34 -4.47 11.30 7.10
N LYS A 35 -5.02 12.48 7.34
CA LYS A 35 -5.00 13.10 8.67
C LYS A 35 -6.00 12.37 9.56
N LYS A 36 -5.54 11.86 10.69
CA LYS A 36 -6.40 11.20 11.68
C LYS A 36 -7.08 12.25 12.56
N ARG A 37 -8.36 12.06 12.87
CA ARG A 37 -9.03 12.83 13.93
C ARG A 37 -8.42 12.49 15.30
N SER A 38 -8.41 13.44 16.22
CA SER A 38 -8.07 13.17 17.63
C SER A 38 -9.27 13.49 18.53
N LYS A 39 -9.26 13.00 19.78
CA LYS A 39 -10.39 13.18 20.71
C LYS A 39 -10.77 14.64 20.94
N LYS A 40 -9.79 15.55 20.91
CA LYS A 40 -9.99 17.00 21.14
C LYS A 40 -9.95 17.83 19.85
N HIS A 41 -9.56 17.25 18.73
CA HIS A 41 -9.42 17.97 17.46
C HIS A 41 -10.14 17.20 16.34
N SER A 42 -11.32 17.71 16.00
CA SER A 42 -12.09 17.31 14.83
C SER A 42 -11.36 17.69 13.54
N LEU A 43 -11.57 16.92 12.47
CA LEU A 43 -11.01 17.23 11.16
C LEU A 43 -11.70 18.45 10.56
N ALA A 44 -10.90 19.42 10.10
CA ALA A 44 -11.40 20.55 9.35
C ALA A 44 -12.01 20.09 8.02
N LYS A 45 -12.92 20.88 7.44
CA LYS A 45 -13.54 20.56 6.14
C LYS A 45 -12.50 20.37 5.03
N ALA A 46 -11.40 21.14 5.05
CA ALA A 46 -10.29 20.98 4.10
C ALA A 46 -9.58 19.63 4.27
N ASP A 47 -9.27 19.23 5.50
CA ASP A 47 -8.63 17.94 5.79
C ASP A 47 -9.52 16.76 5.36
N LYS A 48 -10.85 16.89 5.55
CA LYS A 48 -11.81 15.86 5.10
C LYS A 48 -11.79 15.69 3.58
N ARG A 49 -11.77 16.80 2.82
CA ARG A 49 -11.68 16.77 1.35
C ARG A 49 -10.36 16.14 0.88
N SER A 50 -9.23 16.50 1.50
CA SER A 50 -7.94 15.89 1.18
C SER A 50 -7.93 14.38 1.48
N ASN A 51 -8.45 13.96 2.64
CA ASN A 51 -8.58 12.54 2.97
C ASN A 51 -9.48 11.79 1.97
N GLN A 52 -10.54 12.43 1.46
CA GLN A 52 -11.43 11.83 0.46
C GLN A 52 -10.72 11.61 -0.88
N GLN A 53 -9.89 12.58 -1.32
CA GLN A 53 -9.07 12.42 -2.54
C GLN A 53 -8.06 11.27 -2.37
N LEU A 54 -7.37 11.21 -1.22
CA LEU A 54 -6.46 10.11 -0.91
C LEU A 54 -7.18 8.75 -0.88
N ALA A 55 -8.40 8.70 -0.32
CA ALA A 55 -9.20 7.48 -0.31
C ALA A 55 -9.57 7.04 -1.73
N SER A 56 -10.01 7.98 -2.58
CA SER A 56 -10.32 7.70 -3.99
C SER A 56 -9.12 7.12 -4.75
N GLN A 57 -7.92 7.65 -4.53
CA GLN A 57 -6.69 7.11 -5.14
C GLN A 57 -6.36 5.70 -4.65
N ARG A 58 -6.68 5.35 -3.39
CA ARG A 58 -6.43 4.00 -2.84
C ARG A 58 -7.37 2.94 -3.38
N VAL A 59 -8.55 3.31 -3.86
CA VAL A 59 -9.51 2.35 -4.44
C VAL A 59 -8.84 1.51 -5.53
N LEU A 60 -7.97 2.12 -6.35
CA LEU A 60 -7.19 1.40 -7.35
C LEU A 60 -6.29 0.34 -6.71
N SER A 61 -5.53 0.70 -5.66
CA SER A 61 -4.69 -0.24 -4.93
C SER A 61 -5.52 -1.36 -4.27
N GLU A 62 -6.70 -1.07 -3.76
CA GLU A 62 -7.62 -2.07 -3.19
C GLU A 62 -8.13 -3.04 -4.26
N HIS A 63 -8.46 -2.55 -5.46
CA HIS A 63 -8.83 -3.40 -6.59
C HIS A 63 -7.68 -4.33 -6.98
N ILE A 64 -6.45 -3.81 -7.08
CA ILE A 64 -5.25 -4.62 -7.37
C ILE A 64 -5.04 -5.68 -6.29
N ILE A 65 -5.13 -5.31 -5.00
CA ILE A 65 -5.01 -6.28 -3.90
C ILE A 65 -6.13 -7.32 -3.97
N GLY A 66 -7.35 -6.94 -4.33
CA GLY A 66 -8.47 -7.83 -4.54
C GLY A 66 -8.20 -8.84 -5.66
N MET A 67 -7.65 -8.39 -6.79
CA MET A 67 -7.23 -9.24 -7.90
C MET A 67 -6.12 -10.21 -7.48
N LEU A 68 -5.08 -9.73 -6.78
CA LEU A 68 -4.00 -10.58 -6.27
C LEU A 68 -4.52 -11.63 -5.28
N LYS A 69 -5.52 -11.29 -4.45
CA LYS A 69 -6.15 -12.24 -3.53
C LYS A 69 -7.04 -13.29 -4.22
N ARG A 70 -7.26 -13.23 -5.54
CA ARG A 70 -7.89 -14.36 -6.27
C ARG A 70 -6.97 -15.59 -6.28
N PHE A 71 -5.67 -15.38 -6.23
CA PHE A 71 -4.70 -16.47 -6.09
C PHE A 71 -4.75 -17.04 -4.67
N LYS A 72 -5.18 -18.30 -4.51
CA LYS A 72 -5.32 -18.96 -3.20
C LYS A 72 -4.05 -18.92 -2.35
N ILE A 73 -2.88 -18.90 -3.00
CA ILE A 73 -1.57 -18.74 -2.33
C ILE A 73 -1.45 -17.44 -1.52
N LEU A 74 -2.18 -16.39 -1.91
CA LEU A 74 -2.25 -15.08 -1.24
C LEU A 74 -3.53 -14.92 -0.40
N ALA A 75 -4.62 -15.58 -0.80
CA ALA A 75 -5.91 -15.51 -0.11
C ALA A 75 -5.93 -16.33 1.19
N GLU A 76 -5.32 -17.51 1.16
CA GLU A 76 -5.38 -18.48 2.25
C GLU A 76 -4.12 -18.46 3.11
N ARG A 77 -4.16 -19.17 4.24
CA ARG A 77 -2.99 -19.34 5.10
C ARG A 77 -1.90 -20.09 4.35
N TYR A 78 -0.79 -19.41 4.10
CA TYR A 78 0.37 -20.00 3.45
C TYR A 78 1.03 -21.09 4.31
N ARG A 79 0.97 -22.36 3.86
CA ARG A 79 1.52 -23.52 4.58
C ARG A 79 2.91 -23.98 4.12
N ASN A 80 3.44 -23.47 3.01
CA ASN A 80 4.74 -23.90 2.48
C ASN A 80 5.92 -23.09 3.08
N ARG A 81 7.17 -23.51 2.85
CA ARG A 81 8.38 -22.82 3.31
C ARG A 81 8.43 -21.38 2.79
N ARG A 82 8.60 -20.44 3.71
CA ARG A 82 8.52 -18.99 3.44
C ARG A 82 9.73 -18.42 2.70
N LYS A 83 10.87 -19.13 2.62
CA LYS A 83 12.11 -18.67 1.96
C LYS A 83 11.89 -18.10 0.55
N ARG A 84 10.96 -18.67 -0.22
CA ARG A 84 10.62 -18.24 -1.59
C ARG A 84 9.25 -17.57 -1.73
N PHE A 85 8.60 -17.20 -0.62
CA PHE A 85 7.28 -16.57 -0.67
C PHE A 85 7.31 -15.24 -1.45
N GLY A 86 8.28 -14.37 -1.16
CA GLY A 86 8.45 -13.09 -1.86
C GLY A 86 8.64 -13.26 -3.37
N LEU A 87 9.44 -14.24 -3.80
CA LEU A 87 9.62 -14.52 -5.23
C LEU A 87 8.32 -14.96 -5.89
N ARG A 88 7.54 -15.84 -5.25
CA ARG A 88 6.22 -16.25 -5.77
C ARG A 88 5.24 -15.08 -5.86
N PHE A 89 5.22 -14.23 -4.84
CA PHE A 89 4.41 -13.01 -4.84
C PHE A 89 4.81 -12.08 -5.98
N ASN A 90 6.11 -11.82 -6.17
CA ASN A 90 6.62 -10.95 -7.22
C ASN A 90 6.27 -11.48 -8.63
N LEU A 91 6.33 -12.79 -8.85
CA LEU A 91 5.96 -13.40 -10.13
C LEU A 91 4.46 -13.23 -10.41
N ILE A 92 3.59 -13.43 -9.42
CA ILE A 92 2.13 -13.22 -9.56
C ILE A 92 1.84 -11.75 -9.89
N ALA A 93 2.46 -10.82 -9.17
CA ALA A 93 2.32 -9.40 -9.43
C ALA A 93 2.84 -9.03 -10.83
N GLY A 94 3.96 -9.64 -11.27
CA GLY A 94 4.51 -9.45 -12.61
C GLY A 94 3.56 -9.90 -13.72
N ILE A 95 2.94 -11.08 -13.56
CA ILE A 95 1.92 -11.59 -14.51
C ILE A 95 0.72 -10.65 -14.58
N TYR A 96 0.20 -10.23 -13.43
CA TYR A 96 -0.94 -9.30 -13.40
C TYR A 96 -0.61 -7.94 -14.03
N ASN A 97 0.60 -7.42 -13.79
CA ASN A 97 1.04 -6.18 -14.42
C ASN A 97 1.20 -6.33 -15.94
N TYR A 98 1.65 -7.49 -16.42
CA TYR A 98 1.73 -7.78 -17.86
C TYR A 98 0.33 -7.80 -18.49
N GLU A 99 -0.63 -8.47 -17.85
CA GLU A 99 -2.04 -8.51 -18.30
C GLU A 99 -2.73 -7.14 -18.28
N LEU A 100 -2.26 -6.18 -17.48
CA LEU A 100 -2.80 -4.81 -17.47
C LEU A 100 -2.22 -3.89 -18.54
N LEU A 101 -1.01 -4.19 -19.03
CA LEU A 101 -0.28 -3.37 -20.01
C LEU A 101 -0.47 -3.84 -21.45
N CYS A 102 -0.88 -5.10 -21.64
CA CYS A 102 -1.32 -5.66 -22.92
C CYS A 102 -2.83 -5.48 -23.11
#